data_AF-A0A6P0WP08-F1
#
_entry.id   AF-A0A6P0WP08-F1
#
_cell.length_a   1.000
_cell.length_b   1.000
_cell.length_c   1.000
_cell.angle_alpha   90.00
_cell.angle_beta   90.00
_cell.angle_gamma   90.00
#
_symmetry.space_group_name_H-M   'P 1'
#
loop_
_entity.id
_entity.type
_entity.pdbx_description
1 polymer ?
#
loop_
_entity_poly.entity_id
_entity_poly.type
_entity_poly.pdbx_seq_one_letter_code
_entity_poly.pdbx_strand_id
1 'polypeptide(L)'
;MNTNLKQKEEFFSSLPLFQSLTLSDLDDILLFAEPFSVEADTMLFRQGEVMAGIYWLREGRVKLYADVPGNDLVEIETVGCGDLIGELSLMDHGLSLTSGVTLEQTSGYFLSNLQFEMLRSSLRASALKIMKCLRLKICNRIRLRTEQIAATLATGETEAVPNFGVQENQGQLDAAASPSTLDRSMLQSIPLFRLFSVAELEDFLAPMQLWNLPRGHVLYTEGSPADNCFINIRGALRTTIYRHNQYEHLAVYGPSRLVGVVALIDGGTYPATCAVREQTALLEINPSYFESLYQGNKEINFKFLHIVNQELAIELRKLIRQITRLASQGWSI
;
A
#
# COMPACT_ATOMS: atom_id res chain seq x y z
N MET A 1 34.44 1.09 -21.27
CA MET A 1 33.22 1.01 -20.45
C MET A 1 32.40 -0.17 -20.94
N ASN A 2 31.99 -1.07 -20.05
CA ASN A 2 31.29 -2.31 -20.40
C ASN A 2 29.90 -1.98 -20.99
N THR A 3 29.60 -2.38 -22.22
CA THR A 3 28.35 -2.04 -22.93
C THR A 3 27.09 -2.40 -22.12
N ASN A 4 27.17 -3.47 -21.33
CA ASN A 4 26.09 -3.92 -20.45
C ASN A 4 25.80 -2.91 -19.30
N LEU A 5 26.85 -2.39 -18.66
CA LEU A 5 26.69 -1.40 -17.58
C LEU A 5 26.06 -0.10 -18.08
N LYS A 6 26.47 0.36 -19.28
CA LYS A 6 25.91 1.57 -19.88
C LYS A 6 24.42 1.41 -20.22
N GLN A 7 24.02 0.28 -20.80
CA GLN A 7 22.60 -0.01 -21.07
C GLN A 7 21.77 -0.09 -19.78
N LYS A 8 22.35 -0.64 -18.71
CA LYS A 8 21.71 -0.73 -17.40
C LYS A 8 21.50 0.65 -16.79
N GLU A 9 22.52 1.50 -16.82
CA GLU A 9 22.45 2.89 -16.37
C GLU A 9 21.41 3.70 -17.16
N GLU A 10 21.41 3.60 -18.49
CA GLU A 10 20.43 4.25 -19.37
C GLU A 10 19.01 3.80 -19.05
N PHE A 11 18.78 2.50 -18.85
CA PHE A 11 17.48 1.96 -18.48
C PHE A 11 16.98 2.52 -17.13
N PHE A 12 17.75 2.34 -16.05
CA PHE A 12 17.33 2.77 -14.72
C PHE A 12 17.15 4.30 -14.64
N SER A 13 17.99 5.07 -15.32
CA SER A 13 17.86 6.54 -15.37
C SER A 13 16.63 7.01 -16.16
N SER A 14 16.14 6.19 -17.11
CA SER A 14 14.93 6.51 -17.88
C SER A 14 13.63 6.28 -17.12
N LEU A 15 13.64 5.46 -16.06
CA LEU A 15 12.43 5.12 -15.33
C LEU A 15 11.90 6.37 -14.61
N PRO A 16 10.61 6.75 -14.80
CA PRO A 16 10.01 7.89 -14.11
C PRO A 16 10.18 7.81 -12.60
N LEU A 17 10.13 6.58 -12.09
CA LEU A 17 10.31 6.24 -10.70
C LEU A 17 11.68 6.67 -10.14
N PHE A 18 12.73 6.71 -10.97
CA PHE A 18 14.09 7.02 -10.55
C PHE A 18 14.59 8.40 -10.95
N GLN A 19 13.73 9.26 -11.53
CA GLN A 19 14.11 10.63 -11.90
C GLN A 19 14.56 11.49 -10.70
N SER A 20 14.13 11.15 -9.48
CA SER A 20 14.58 11.82 -8.25
C SER A 20 15.87 11.24 -7.66
N LEU A 21 16.44 10.18 -8.26
CA LEU A 21 17.70 9.59 -7.83
C LEU A 21 18.88 10.30 -8.51
N THR A 22 19.94 10.54 -7.75
CA THR A 22 21.23 10.91 -8.34
C THR A 22 21.90 9.68 -8.95
N LEU A 23 22.83 9.87 -9.88
CA LEU A 23 23.61 8.76 -10.44
C LEU A 23 24.34 7.96 -9.35
N SER A 24 24.82 8.64 -8.30
CA SER A 24 25.44 7.97 -7.15
C SER A 24 24.46 7.11 -6.33
N ASP A 25 23.18 7.44 -6.30
CA ASP A 25 22.17 6.57 -5.66
C ASP A 25 21.88 5.33 -6.52
N LEU A 26 22.04 5.44 -7.85
CA LEU A 26 21.83 4.33 -8.78
C LEU A 26 22.97 3.32 -8.73
N ASP A 27 24.20 3.72 -8.37
CA ASP A 27 25.37 2.84 -8.33
C ASP A 27 25.13 1.53 -7.57
N ASP A 28 24.40 1.58 -6.45
CA ASP A 28 24.05 0.39 -5.68
C ASP A 28 23.11 -0.55 -6.47
N ILE A 29 22.12 -0.02 -7.17
CA ILE A 29 21.22 -0.80 -8.03
C ILE A 29 22.00 -1.35 -9.24
N LEU A 30 22.86 -0.52 -9.82
CA LEU A 30 23.74 -0.89 -10.92
C LEU A 30 24.74 -1.98 -10.53
N LEU A 31 25.13 -2.05 -9.26
CA LEU A 31 25.98 -3.10 -8.74
C LEU A 31 25.22 -4.41 -8.49
N PHE A 32 24.04 -4.35 -7.86
CA PHE A 32 23.36 -5.56 -7.36
C PHE A 32 22.31 -6.15 -8.32
N ALA A 33 21.72 -5.37 -9.22
CA ALA A 33 20.66 -5.91 -10.08
C ALA A 33 21.24 -6.78 -11.22
N GLU A 34 20.79 -8.02 -11.32
CA GLU A 34 21.31 -8.99 -12.29
C GLU A 34 20.41 -9.04 -13.53
N PRO A 35 20.98 -9.11 -14.75
CA PRO A 35 20.17 -9.23 -15.96
C PRO A 35 19.45 -10.59 -15.98
N PHE A 36 18.19 -10.58 -16.40
CA PHE A 36 17.44 -11.81 -16.69
C PHE A 36 16.83 -11.76 -18.09
N SER A 37 16.61 -12.93 -18.68
CA SER A 37 15.85 -13.09 -19.92
C SER A 37 15.14 -14.43 -19.89
N VAL A 38 13.85 -14.43 -20.24
CA VAL A 38 12.98 -15.61 -20.23
C VAL A 38 12.11 -15.62 -21.48
N GLU A 39 11.78 -16.82 -21.96
CA GLU A 39 10.93 -17.01 -23.13
C GLU A 39 9.46 -16.67 -22.83
N ALA A 40 8.63 -16.59 -23.89
CA ALA A 40 7.19 -16.49 -23.75
C ALA A 40 6.60 -17.70 -22.99
N ASP A 41 5.41 -17.54 -22.40
CA ASP A 41 4.67 -18.59 -21.67
C ASP A 41 5.42 -19.19 -20.48
N THR A 42 6.38 -18.45 -19.92
CA THR A 42 7.17 -18.85 -18.75
C THR A 42 6.49 -18.35 -17.47
N MET A 43 6.23 -19.27 -16.53
CA MET A 43 5.80 -18.93 -15.17
C MET A 43 7.00 -18.36 -14.40
N LEU A 44 6.98 -17.06 -14.10
CA LEU A 44 8.03 -16.39 -13.33
C LEU A 44 7.94 -16.70 -11.84
N PHE A 45 6.72 -16.74 -11.30
CA PHE A 45 6.42 -17.04 -9.90
C PHE A 45 4.93 -17.37 -9.75
N ARG A 46 4.58 -18.12 -8.71
CA ARG A 46 3.19 -18.47 -8.40
C ARG A 46 2.60 -17.63 -7.29
N GLN A 47 1.29 -17.45 -7.31
CA GLN A 47 0.55 -16.87 -6.18
C GLN A 47 0.85 -17.67 -4.90
N GLY A 48 1.11 -16.94 -3.81
CA GLY A 48 1.45 -17.54 -2.51
C GLY A 48 2.90 -18.04 -2.41
N GLU A 49 3.69 -17.97 -3.48
CA GLU A 49 5.13 -18.26 -3.42
C GLU A 49 5.89 -17.09 -2.78
N VAL A 50 6.96 -17.41 -2.06
CA VAL A 50 7.90 -16.39 -1.57
C VAL A 50 8.73 -15.90 -2.75
N MET A 51 8.55 -14.64 -3.13
CA MET A 51 9.35 -14.01 -4.16
C MET A 51 10.77 -13.75 -3.64
N ALA A 52 11.78 -14.16 -4.40
CA ALA A 52 13.18 -13.98 -4.05
C ALA A 52 13.68 -12.53 -4.21
N GLY A 53 12.91 -11.68 -4.88
CA GLY A 53 13.31 -10.33 -5.25
C GLY A 53 12.29 -9.64 -6.14
N ILE A 54 12.71 -8.52 -6.70
CA ILE A 54 11.90 -7.69 -7.60
C ILE A 54 12.45 -7.72 -9.02
N TYR A 55 11.55 -7.63 -9.99
CA TYR A 55 11.86 -7.65 -11.42
C TYR A 55 11.49 -6.30 -12.04
N TRP A 56 12.47 -5.60 -12.61
CA TRP A 56 12.21 -4.50 -13.54
C TRP A 56 12.21 -5.01 -14.96
N LEU A 57 11.13 -4.75 -15.69
CA LEU A 57 10.99 -5.17 -17.08
C LEU A 57 11.63 -4.13 -18.00
N ARG A 58 12.64 -4.55 -18.75
CA ARG A 58 13.24 -3.73 -19.82
C ARG A 58 12.50 -3.96 -21.13
N GLU A 59 12.21 -5.21 -21.48
CA GLU A 59 11.50 -5.61 -22.70
C GLU A 59 10.52 -6.73 -22.36
N GLY A 60 9.45 -6.84 -23.13
CA GLY A 60 8.40 -7.85 -22.95
C GLY A 60 7.21 -7.43 -22.09
N ARG A 61 6.33 -8.38 -21.81
CA ARG A 61 5.11 -8.22 -20.99
C ARG A 61 4.88 -9.44 -20.13
N VAL A 62 4.40 -9.22 -18.90
CA VAL A 62 4.02 -10.25 -17.94
C VAL A 62 2.56 -10.05 -17.53
N LYS A 63 1.73 -11.09 -17.68
CA LYS A 63 0.38 -11.10 -17.11
C LYS A 63 0.41 -11.58 -15.66
N LEU A 64 -0.31 -10.86 -14.82
CA LEU A 64 -0.52 -11.18 -13.42
C LEU A 64 -1.93 -11.72 -13.23
N TYR A 65 -2.04 -12.93 -12.69
CA TYR A 65 -3.31 -13.60 -12.42
C TYR A 65 -3.51 -13.80 -10.93
N ALA A 66 -4.75 -13.71 -10.45
CA ALA A 66 -5.10 -14.19 -9.11
C ALA A 66 -6.00 -15.41 -9.19
N ASP A 67 -5.79 -16.35 -8.27
CA ASP A 67 -6.60 -17.56 -8.16
C ASP A 67 -7.98 -17.23 -7.57
N VAL A 68 -9.02 -17.79 -8.18
CA VAL A 68 -10.42 -17.70 -7.74
C VAL A 68 -10.90 -19.10 -7.30
N PRO A 69 -11.79 -19.22 -6.29
CA PRO A 69 -12.37 -20.52 -5.95
C PRO A 69 -12.99 -21.20 -7.18
N GLY A 70 -12.68 -22.48 -7.39
CA GLY A 70 -13.13 -23.22 -8.58
C GLY A 70 -12.05 -23.49 -9.63
N ASN A 71 -10.79 -23.12 -9.37
CA ASN A 71 -9.65 -23.18 -10.30
C ASN A 71 -9.73 -22.19 -11.48
N ASP A 72 -10.59 -21.19 -11.37
CA ASP A 72 -10.63 -20.08 -12.32
C ASP A 72 -9.52 -19.07 -11.99
N LEU A 73 -9.06 -18.35 -13.02
CA LEU A 73 -8.06 -17.30 -12.91
C LEU A 73 -8.69 -15.97 -13.33
N VAL A 74 -8.47 -14.94 -12.53
CA VAL A 74 -8.79 -13.56 -12.92
C VAL A 74 -7.51 -12.83 -13.29
N GLU A 75 -7.49 -12.19 -14.46
CA GLU A 75 -6.39 -11.29 -14.83
C GLU A 75 -6.46 -10.03 -13.95
N ILE A 76 -5.38 -9.77 -13.21
CA ILE A 76 -5.28 -8.60 -12.33
C ILE A 76 -4.67 -7.42 -13.07
N GLU A 77 -3.64 -7.66 -13.89
CA GLU A 77 -2.98 -6.65 -14.72
C GLU A 77 -2.00 -7.30 -15.70
N THR A 78 -1.77 -6.62 -16.82
CA THR A 78 -0.60 -6.85 -17.68
C THR A 78 0.47 -5.79 -17.41
N VAL A 79 1.66 -6.22 -17.00
CA VAL A 79 2.81 -5.37 -16.68
C VAL A 79 3.80 -5.37 -17.85
N GLY A 80 4.34 -4.21 -18.23
CA GLY A 80 5.19 -4.05 -19.43
C GLY A 80 6.53 -3.35 -19.17
N CYS A 81 7.17 -2.93 -20.26
CA CYS A 81 8.43 -2.16 -20.22
C CYS A 81 8.37 -0.97 -19.26
N GLY A 82 9.40 -0.85 -18.41
CA GLY A 82 9.54 0.21 -17.43
C GLY A 82 8.84 -0.04 -16.09
N ASP A 83 8.00 -1.08 -16.02
CA ASP A 83 7.33 -1.44 -14.78
C ASP A 83 8.13 -2.41 -13.91
N LEU A 84 7.63 -2.54 -12.68
CA LEU A 84 8.18 -3.37 -11.61
C LEU A 84 7.17 -4.42 -11.16
N ILE A 85 7.67 -5.62 -10.87
CA ILE A 85 6.94 -6.73 -10.28
C ILE A 85 7.64 -7.18 -9.00
N GLY A 86 6.84 -7.55 -7.99
CA GLY A 86 7.32 -8.11 -6.73
C GLY A 86 7.60 -7.07 -5.67
N GLU A 87 7.19 -5.82 -5.86
CA GLU A 87 7.42 -4.71 -4.93
C GLU A 87 7.01 -5.01 -3.48
N LEU A 88 6.00 -5.85 -3.30
CA LEU A 88 5.52 -6.28 -1.98
C LEU A 88 6.51 -7.21 -1.27
N SER A 89 7.40 -7.89 -1.98
CA SER A 89 8.42 -8.74 -1.39
C SER A 89 9.43 -7.96 -0.55
N LEU A 90 9.60 -6.67 -0.85
CA LEU A 90 10.46 -5.74 -0.11
C LEU A 90 9.73 -4.97 1.00
N MET A 91 8.40 -5.05 1.05
CA MET A 91 7.58 -4.33 2.02
C MET A 91 7.03 -5.22 3.14
N ASP A 92 6.76 -6.49 2.83
CA ASP A 92 6.11 -7.47 3.70
C ASP A 92 6.82 -8.83 3.59
N HIS A 93 6.25 -9.88 4.17
CA HIS A 93 6.76 -11.26 4.28
C HIS A 93 7.06 -12.00 2.95
N GLY A 94 7.22 -11.32 1.82
CA GLY A 94 7.75 -11.93 0.60
C GLY A 94 6.72 -12.62 -0.29
N LEU A 95 5.47 -12.80 0.14
CA LEU A 95 4.49 -13.61 -0.59
C LEU A 95 3.92 -12.88 -1.81
N SER A 96 3.95 -13.53 -2.96
CA SER A 96 3.30 -13.04 -4.17
C SER A 96 1.77 -13.04 -4.00
N LEU A 97 1.13 -11.95 -4.40
CA LEU A 97 -0.33 -11.83 -4.43
C LEU A 97 -0.94 -12.44 -5.70
N THR A 98 -0.13 -12.71 -6.71
CA THR A 98 -0.55 -13.16 -8.04
C THR A 98 0.43 -14.19 -8.60
N SER A 99 0.04 -14.91 -9.63
CA SER A 99 0.95 -15.66 -10.50
C SER A 99 1.37 -14.79 -11.67
N GLY A 100 2.65 -14.81 -12.04
CA GLY A 100 3.20 -14.03 -13.15
C GLY A 100 3.61 -14.91 -14.32
N VAL A 101 3.04 -14.70 -15.50
CA VAL A 101 3.37 -15.46 -16.73
C VAL A 101 3.78 -14.50 -17.84
N THR A 102 4.91 -14.77 -18.50
CA THR A 102 5.36 -13.97 -19.64
C THR A 102 4.44 -14.17 -20.85
N LEU A 103 4.07 -13.09 -21.54
CA LEU A 103 3.29 -13.13 -22.78
C LEU A 103 4.16 -13.26 -24.03
N GLU A 104 5.40 -12.82 -23.91
CA GLU A 104 6.38 -12.75 -24.97
C GLU A 104 7.77 -12.86 -24.33
N GLN A 105 8.82 -12.99 -25.13
CA GLN A 105 10.18 -12.99 -24.60
C GLN A 105 10.39 -11.72 -23.77
N THR A 106 10.74 -11.90 -22.50
CA THR A 106 10.76 -10.85 -21.49
C THR A 106 12.12 -10.79 -20.85
N SER A 107 12.69 -9.59 -20.78
CA SER A 107 14.03 -9.38 -20.22
C SER A 107 14.08 -8.12 -19.36
N GLY A 108 15.07 -8.05 -18.48
CA GLY A 108 15.20 -6.93 -17.58
C GLY A 108 16.23 -7.16 -16.50
N TYR A 109 15.99 -6.58 -15.32
CA TYR A 109 16.90 -6.65 -14.19
C TYR A 109 16.19 -7.15 -12.94
N PHE A 110 16.79 -8.13 -12.28
CA PHE A 110 16.34 -8.72 -11.02
C PHE A 110 17.18 -8.20 -9.87
N LEU A 111 16.54 -7.78 -8.77
CA LEU A 111 17.24 -7.42 -7.54
C LEU A 111 16.73 -8.30 -6.40
N SER A 112 17.64 -9.07 -5.79
CA SER A 112 17.25 -9.99 -4.72
C SER A 112 16.87 -9.25 -3.43
N ASN A 113 15.95 -9.84 -2.66
CA ASN A 113 15.57 -9.32 -1.34
C ASN A 113 16.79 -9.24 -0.41
N LEU A 114 17.70 -10.21 -0.47
CA LEU A 114 18.90 -10.24 0.36
C LEU A 114 19.82 -9.04 0.06
N GLN A 115 20.10 -8.78 -1.21
CA GLN A 115 20.92 -7.63 -1.61
C GLN A 115 20.25 -6.31 -1.21
N PHE A 116 18.95 -6.18 -1.41
CA PHE A 116 18.22 -4.99 -1.02
C PHE A 116 18.21 -4.80 0.50
N GLU A 117 18.06 -5.87 1.28
CA GLU A 117 18.07 -5.82 2.74
C GLU A 117 19.43 -5.36 3.29
N MET A 118 20.54 -5.72 2.66
CA MET A 118 21.87 -5.22 3.02
C MET A 118 21.96 -3.69 2.82
N LEU A 119 21.43 -3.17 1.71
CA LEU A 119 21.39 -1.73 1.45
C LEU A 119 20.51 -1.00 2.46
N ARG A 120 19.34 -1.58 2.76
CA ARG A 120 18.36 -1.03 3.70
C ARG A 120 18.88 -1.00 5.13
N SER A 121 19.47 -2.09 5.60
CA SER A 121 20.05 -2.20 6.95
C SER A 121 21.23 -1.25 7.16
N SER A 122 21.94 -0.92 6.09
CA SER A 122 23.04 0.06 6.10
C SER A 122 22.56 1.51 5.95
N LEU A 123 21.25 1.76 5.92
CA LEU A 123 20.62 3.06 5.70
C LEU A 123 21.19 3.80 4.47
N ARG A 124 21.51 3.06 3.40
CA ARG A 124 21.99 3.65 2.15
C ARG A 124 20.91 4.58 1.58
N ALA A 125 21.32 5.76 1.13
CA ALA A 125 20.40 6.74 0.54
C ALA A 125 19.64 6.15 -0.67
N SER A 126 20.31 5.31 -1.46
CA SER A 126 19.74 4.52 -2.56
C SER A 126 18.53 3.69 -2.11
N ALA A 127 18.68 2.84 -1.09
CA ALA A 127 17.61 2.00 -0.56
C ALA A 127 16.43 2.82 -0.02
N LEU A 128 16.69 3.92 0.70
CA LEU A 128 15.62 4.77 1.23
C LEU A 128 14.79 5.41 0.11
N LYS A 129 15.46 5.89 -0.94
CA LYS A 129 14.79 6.47 -2.10
C LYS A 129 14.06 5.41 -2.91
N ILE A 130 14.64 4.23 -3.13
CA ILE A 130 13.93 3.09 -3.75
C ILE A 130 12.69 2.74 -2.93
N MET A 131 12.75 2.67 -1.60
CA MET A 131 11.55 2.42 -0.79
C MET A 131 10.47 3.50 -0.98
N LYS A 132 10.86 4.78 -1.09
CA LYS A 132 9.93 5.88 -1.39
C LYS A 132 9.26 5.68 -2.74
N CYS A 133 10.03 5.31 -3.74
CA CYS A 133 9.57 4.95 -5.06
C CYS A 133 8.57 3.79 -5.03
N LEU A 134 8.91 2.69 -4.37
CA LEU A 134 8.03 1.53 -4.24
C LEU A 134 6.70 1.88 -3.55
N ARG A 135 6.72 2.75 -2.53
CA ARG A 135 5.49 3.24 -1.88
C ARG A 135 4.58 3.96 -2.87
N LEU A 136 5.13 4.87 -3.67
CA LEU A 136 4.36 5.58 -4.71
C LEU A 136 3.78 4.62 -5.75
N LYS A 137 4.55 3.61 -6.18
CA LYS A 137 4.04 2.59 -7.12
C LYS A 137 2.88 1.80 -6.52
N ILE A 138 2.96 1.40 -5.24
CA ILE A 138 1.88 0.68 -4.56
C ILE A 138 0.66 1.58 -4.35
N CYS A 139 0.84 2.86 -4.00
CA CYS A 139 -0.26 3.83 -3.96
C CYS A 139 -1.00 3.89 -5.30
N ASN A 140 -0.27 3.96 -6.41
CA ASN A 140 -0.88 3.93 -7.75
C ASN A 140 -1.63 2.61 -8.00
N ARG A 141 -1.05 1.45 -7.66
CA ARG A 141 -1.74 0.15 -7.77
C ARG A 141 -3.02 0.12 -6.93
N ILE A 142 -2.99 0.62 -5.69
CA ILE A 142 -4.17 0.72 -4.81
C ILE A 142 -5.27 1.56 -5.50
N ARG A 143 -4.92 2.72 -6.06
CA ARG A 143 -5.89 3.56 -6.79
C ARG A 143 -6.48 2.85 -7.99
N LEU A 144 -5.64 2.24 -8.84
CA LEU A 144 -6.10 1.50 -10.01
C LEU A 144 -7.03 0.34 -9.63
N ARG A 145 -6.72 -0.43 -8.57
CA ARG A 145 -7.61 -1.51 -8.11
C ARG A 145 -8.89 -0.99 -7.47
N THR A 146 -8.83 0.14 -6.78
CA THR A 146 -10.03 0.75 -6.22
C THR A 146 -10.97 1.21 -7.34
N GLU A 147 -10.44 1.85 -8.39
CA GLU A 147 -11.23 2.25 -9.56
C GLU A 147 -11.73 1.06 -10.38
N GLN A 148 -10.94 -0.02 -10.50
CA GLN A 148 -11.40 -1.26 -11.13
C GLN A 148 -12.61 -1.85 -10.40
N ILE A 149 -12.60 -1.88 -9.07
CA ILE A 149 -13.77 -2.29 -8.28
C ILE A 149 -14.92 -1.30 -8.49
N ALA A 150 -14.64 0.01 -8.50
CA ALA A 150 -15.66 1.04 -8.72
C ALA A 150 -16.36 0.92 -10.08
N ALA A 151 -15.63 0.53 -11.13
CA ALA A 151 -16.18 0.34 -12.46
C ALA A 151 -17.24 -0.78 -12.50
N THR A 152 -17.13 -1.80 -11.63
CA THR A 152 -18.16 -2.86 -11.55
C THR A 152 -19.52 -2.31 -11.11
N LEU A 153 -19.54 -1.31 -10.21
CA LEU A 153 -20.74 -0.61 -9.74
C LEU A 153 -21.39 0.29 -10.81
N ALA A 154 -20.71 0.58 -11.93
CA ALA A 154 -21.34 1.29 -13.04
C ALA A 154 -22.23 0.38 -13.91
N THR A 155 -22.17 -0.93 -13.68
CA THR A 155 -22.81 -1.94 -14.52
C THR A 155 -23.91 -2.75 -13.82
N GLY A 156 -24.14 -2.51 -12.52
CA GLY A 156 -25.14 -3.23 -11.73
C GLY A 156 -26.54 -2.61 -11.71
N GLU A 157 -27.55 -3.41 -11.37
CA GLU A 157 -28.92 -2.96 -11.10
C GLU A 157 -29.02 -2.26 -9.74
N THR A 158 -29.70 -1.12 -9.66
CA THR A 158 -29.77 -0.28 -8.46
C THR A 158 -30.29 -1.05 -7.23
N GLU A 159 -29.40 -1.44 -6.31
CA GLU A 159 -29.82 -1.89 -4.99
C GLU A 159 -30.07 -0.67 -4.09
N ALA A 160 -31.08 -0.76 -3.23
CA ALA A 160 -31.34 0.26 -2.22
C ALA A 160 -30.09 0.39 -1.36
N VAL A 161 -29.44 1.55 -1.36
CA VAL A 161 -28.30 1.89 -0.50
C VAL A 161 -28.68 1.52 0.94
N PRO A 162 -28.17 0.43 1.55
CA PRO A 162 -28.46 0.17 2.96
C PRO A 162 -28.04 1.38 3.78
N ASN A 163 -28.91 1.71 4.73
CA ASN A 163 -28.73 2.82 5.64
C ASN A 163 -27.37 2.68 6.32
N PHE A 164 -26.39 3.43 5.81
CA PHE A 164 -25.00 3.34 6.25
C PHE A 164 -24.79 3.91 7.65
N GLY A 165 -25.82 4.46 8.29
CA GLY A 165 -25.61 5.35 9.41
C GLY A 165 -24.89 6.63 8.99
N VAL A 166 -24.90 6.98 7.69
CA VAL A 166 -24.64 8.34 7.19
C VAL A 166 -25.88 9.19 7.53
N GLN A 167 -26.30 9.14 8.78
CA GLN A 167 -26.75 10.38 9.37
C GLN A 167 -25.46 11.16 9.53
N GLU A 168 -25.41 12.38 9.01
CA GLU A 168 -24.58 13.41 9.59
C GLU A 168 -24.98 13.53 11.07
N ASN A 169 -24.55 12.57 11.90
CA ASN A 169 -24.49 12.75 13.32
C ASN A 169 -23.31 13.71 13.53
N GLN A 170 -23.57 14.97 13.17
CA GLN A 170 -23.05 16.15 13.85
C GLN A 170 -23.65 16.24 15.26
N GLY A 171 -23.94 15.10 15.90
CA GLY A 171 -24.02 15.06 17.35
C GLY A 171 -22.69 15.61 17.85
N GLN A 172 -22.76 16.50 18.82
CA GLN A 172 -21.61 17.18 19.41
C GLN A 172 -20.57 16.11 19.77
N LEU A 173 -19.52 15.98 18.94
CA LEU A 173 -18.44 15.06 19.23
C LEU A 173 -17.78 15.55 20.51
N ASP A 174 -17.47 14.62 21.41
CA ASP A 174 -16.60 14.96 22.52
C ASP A 174 -15.29 15.51 21.95
N ALA A 175 -14.75 16.54 22.60
CA ALA A 175 -13.47 17.11 22.22
C ALA A 175 -12.40 16.02 22.22
N ALA A 176 -11.48 16.07 21.26
CA ALA A 176 -10.37 15.14 21.20
C ALA A 176 -9.60 15.13 22.53
N ALA A 177 -9.35 13.93 23.04
CA ALA A 177 -8.56 13.73 24.24
C ALA A 177 -7.06 13.70 23.92
N SER A 178 -6.23 13.89 24.95
CA SER A 178 -4.80 13.62 24.84
C SER A 178 -4.54 12.10 24.81
N PRO A 179 -3.63 11.61 23.93
CA PRO A 179 -3.16 10.23 23.95
C PRO A 179 -2.49 9.81 25.27
N SER A 180 -2.10 10.75 26.14
CA SER A 180 -1.60 10.48 27.49
C SER A 180 -2.58 9.68 28.37
N THR A 181 -3.86 9.67 28.02
CA THR A 181 -4.90 8.87 28.72
C THR A 181 -4.85 7.37 28.42
N LEU A 182 -4.14 6.96 27.36
CA LEU A 182 -4.03 5.55 26.96
C LEU A 182 -3.04 4.80 27.84
N ASP A 183 -3.42 3.60 28.28
CA ASP A 183 -2.54 2.71 29.03
C ASP A 183 -1.34 2.27 28.18
N ARG A 184 -0.12 2.61 28.63
CA ARG A 184 1.12 2.29 27.93
C ARG A 184 1.40 0.80 27.84
N SER A 185 0.99 0.03 28.85
CA SER A 185 1.12 -1.43 28.82
C SER A 185 0.24 -2.05 27.73
N MET A 186 -0.98 -1.51 27.55
CA MET A 186 -1.86 -1.89 26.45
C MET A 186 -1.24 -1.51 25.11
N LEU A 187 -0.74 -0.28 24.94
CA LEU A 187 -0.15 0.16 23.67
C LEU A 187 1.04 -0.70 23.25
N GLN A 188 1.93 -1.07 24.17
CA GLN A 188 3.06 -1.96 23.86
C GLN A 188 2.63 -3.37 23.42
N SER A 189 1.41 -3.81 23.75
CA SER A 189 0.86 -5.09 23.27
C SER A 189 0.37 -5.01 21.81
N ILE A 190 0.07 -3.81 21.31
CA ILE A 190 -0.40 -3.58 19.94
C ILE A 190 0.77 -3.79 18.97
N PRO A 191 0.65 -4.66 17.95
CA PRO A 191 1.74 -4.95 17.02
C PRO A 191 2.40 -3.71 16.40
N LEU A 192 1.61 -2.69 16.07
CA LEU A 192 2.09 -1.43 15.49
C LEU A 192 3.09 -0.68 16.39
N PHE A 193 2.92 -0.73 17.72
CA PHE A 193 3.80 -0.02 18.67
C PHE A 193 4.92 -0.89 19.24
N ARG A 194 4.97 -2.18 18.90
CA ARG A 194 5.93 -3.14 19.49
C ARG A 194 7.40 -2.76 19.29
N LEU A 195 7.71 -2.04 18.21
CA LEU A 195 9.08 -1.62 17.89
C LEU A 195 9.51 -0.33 18.60
N PHE A 196 8.61 0.36 19.31
CA PHE A 196 8.89 1.62 19.98
C PHE A 196 9.29 1.35 21.43
N SER A 197 10.38 1.97 21.87
CA SER A 197 10.65 2.11 23.30
C SER A 197 9.59 3.01 23.96
N VAL A 198 9.49 2.97 25.30
CA VAL A 198 8.54 3.81 26.04
C VAL A 198 8.74 5.29 25.71
N ALA A 199 9.99 5.77 25.71
CA ALA A 199 10.31 7.16 25.43
C ALA A 199 9.96 7.56 23.98
N GLU A 200 10.31 6.72 23.00
CA GLU A 200 9.94 6.97 21.60
C GLU A 200 8.42 6.95 21.39
N LEU A 201 7.70 6.09 22.11
CA LEU A 201 6.25 6.03 22.04
C LEU A 201 5.62 7.31 22.58
N GLU A 202 6.13 7.88 23.67
CA GLU A 202 5.66 9.19 24.15
C GLU A 202 5.86 10.28 23.10
N ASP A 203 7.07 10.37 22.54
CA ASP A 203 7.41 11.33 21.48
C ASP A 203 6.56 11.13 20.22
N PHE A 204 6.23 9.87 19.90
CA PHE A 204 5.37 9.51 18.77
C PHE A 204 3.92 9.96 18.98
N LEU A 205 3.40 9.78 20.19
CA LEU A 205 1.99 10.03 20.50
C LEU A 205 1.71 11.50 20.82
N ALA A 206 2.69 12.23 21.35
CA ALA A 206 2.51 13.60 21.84
C ALA A 206 1.84 14.57 20.84
N PRO A 207 2.12 14.53 19.52
CA PRO A 207 1.49 15.43 18.55
C PRO A 207 0.12 14.96 18.04
N MET A 208 -0.36 13.79 18.47
CA MET A 208 -1.60 13.19 17.98
C MET A 208 -2.81 13.56 18.84
N GLN A 209 -4.01 13.39 18.26
CA GLN A 209 -5.29 13.56 18.96
C GLN A 209 -6.00 12.22 19.10
N LEU A 210 -6.52 11.93 20.30
CA LEU A 210 -7.30 10.72 20.57
C LEU A 210 -8.79 11.00 20.45
N TRP A 211 -9.44 10.27 19.54
CA TRP A 211 -10.88 10.35 19.29
C TRP A 211 -11.59 9.08 19.73
N ASN A 212 -12.75 9.21 20.36
CA ASN A 212 -13.69 8.10 20.61
C ASN A 212 -14.95 8.36 19.79
N LEU A 213 -15.09 7.66 18.67
CA LEU A 213 -16.12 7.94 17.68
C LEU A 213 -17.21 6.86 17.67
N PRO A 214 -18.49 7.25 17.55
CA PRO A 214 -19.60 6.30 17.46
C PRO A 214 -19.66 5.62 16.09
N ARG A 215 -20.35 4.48 16.05
CA ARG A 215 -20.68 3.79 14.80
C ARG A 215 -21.36 4.75 13.81
N GLY A 216 -20.93 4.70 12.55
CA GLY A 216 -21.49 5.50 11.46
C GLY A 216 -20.72 6.78 11.18
N HIS A 217 -19.89 7.26 12.12
CA HIS A 217 -19.10 8.48 11.92
C HIS A 217 -18.13 8.30 10.74
N VAL A 218 -18.14 9.26 9.80
CA VAL A 218 -17.31 9.24 8.60
C VAL A 218 -16.02 10.00 8.88
N LEU A 219 -14.86 9.36 8.69
CA LEU A 219 -13.55 9.97 8.89
C LEU A 219 -13.14 10.84 7.71
N TYR A 220 -13.36 10.33 6.51
CA TYR A 220 -13.11 11.03 5.25
C TYR A 220 -13.93 10.40 4.14
N THR A 221 -14.16 11.18 3.10
CA THR A 221 -14.96 10.78 1.95
C THR A 221 -14.08 10.58 0.73
N GLU A 222 -14.48 9.66 -0.13
CA GLU A 222 -13.85 9.46 -1.43
C GLU A 222 -13.77 10.78 -2.22
N GLY A 223 -12.61 11.04 -2.83
CA GLY A 223 -12.39 12.22 -3.66
C GLY A 223 -12.09 13.50 -2.88
N SER A 224 -12.24 13.52 -1.55
CA SER A 224 -11.82 14.69 -0.76
C SER A 224 -10.29 14.77 -0.65
N PRO A 225 -9.72 15.99 -0.49
CA PRO A 225 -8.30 16.17 -0.21
C PRO A 225 -7.86 15.39 1.05
N ALA A 226 -6.59 15.00 1.05
CA ALA A 226 -6.01 14.26 2.15
C ALA A 226 -5.63 15.19 3.31
N ASP A 227 -6.51 15.29 4.30
CA ASP A 227 -6.29 16.20 5.42
C ASP A 227 -5.74 15.49 6.66
N ASN A 228 -5.87 14.16 6.80
CA ASN A 228 -5.39 13.41 7.96
C ASN A 228 -5.20 11.91 7.66
N CYS A 229 -4.43 11.20 8.50
CA CYS A 229 -4.50 9.74 8.58
C CYS A 229 -4.73 9.30 10.03
N PHE A 230 -5.17 8.04 10.22
CA PHE A 230 -5.65 7.58 11.53
C PHE A 230 -5.10 6.20 11.89
N ILE A 231 -4.65 6.04 13.14
CA ILE A 231 -4.32 4.74 13.72
C ILE A 231 -5.53 4.23 14.52
N ASN A 232 -6.04 3.05 14.17
CA ASN A 232 -7.09 2.37 14.93
C ASN A 232 -6.49 1.68 16.16
N ILE A 233 -6.82 2.21 17.35
CA ILE A 233 -6.38 1.66 18.65
C ILE A 233 -7.34 0.57 19.12
N ARG A 234 -8.64 0.77 18.93
CA ARG A 234 -9.69 -0.15 19.33
C ARG A 234 -10.92 0.07 18.44
N GLY A 235 -11.61 -1.01 18.11
CA GLY A 235 -12.83 -0.98 17.31
C GLY A 235 -12.55 -1.37 15.86
N ALA A 236 -13.46 -1.00 14.96
CA ALA A 236 -13.36 -1.36 13.55
C ALA A 236 -13.77 -0.20 12.65
N LEU A 237 -12.99 -0.01 11.59
CA LEU A 237 -13.30 0.88 10.48
C LEU A 237 -13.72 0.06 9.26
N ARG A 238 -14.41 0.70 8.33
CA ARG A 238 -14.70 0.14 7.00
C ARG A 238 -14.40 1.16 5.92
N THR A 239 -13.93 0.69 4.77
CA THR A 239 -13.83 1.49 3.54
C THR A 239 -14.90 1.07 2.54
N THR A 240 -15.47 2.06 1.88
CA THR A 240 -16.54 1.92 0.90
C THR A 240 -16.32 2.87 -0.25
N ILE A 241 -16.67 2.44 -1.45
CA ILE A 241 -16.74 3.29 -2.64
C ILE A 241 -18.19 3.40 -3.10
N TYR A 242 -18.52 4.55 -3.69
CA TYR A 242 -19.88 4.84 -4.14
C TYR A 242 -19.87 5.28 -5.60
N ARG A 243 -20.70 4.63 -6.43
CA ARG A 243 -20.88 4.96 -7.86
C ARG A 243 -22.33 4.70 -8.21
N HIS A 244 -22.96 5.61 -8.97
CA HIS A 244 -24.31 5.43 -9.53
C HIS A 244 -25.38 4.92 -8.55
N ASN A 245 -25.39 5.44 -7.30
CA ASN A 245 -26.33 5.02 -6.26
C ASN A 245 -26.18 3.56 -5.80
N GLN A 246 -25.05 2.95 -6.11
CA GLN A 246 -24.58 1.68 -5.57
C GLN A 246 -23.29 1.90 -4.78
N TYR A 247 -22.93 0.92 -3.97
CA TYR A 247 -21.68 0.95 -3.27
C TYR A 247 -21.07 -0.44 -3.16
N GLU A 248 -19.76 -0.48 -2.94
CA GLU A 248 -19.04 -1.70 -2.63
C GLU A 248 -18.29 -1.57 -1.31
N HIS A 249 -18.31 -2.62 -0.50
CA HIS A 249 -17.45 -2.72 0.68
C HIS A 249 -16.05 -3.16 0.24
N LEU A 250 -15.05 -2.29 0.39
CA LEU A 250 -13.68 -2.64 0.03
C LEU A 250 -13.00 -3.47 1.11
N ALA A 251 -13.06 -2.99 2.36
CA ALA A 251 -12.36 -3.64 3.46
C ALA A 251 -12.88 -3.22 4.84
N VAL A 252 -12.52 -4.03 5.84
CA VAL A 252 -12.65 -3.73 7.28
C VAL A 252 -11.25 -3.66 7.90
N TYR A 253 -11.05 -2.73 8.84
CA TYR A 253 -9.78 -2.49 9.53
C TYR A 253 -10.01 -2.56 11.02
N GLY A 254 -9.50 -3.62 11.65
CA GLY A 254 -9.48 -3.76 13.10
C GLY A 254 -8.38 -2.93 13.76
N PRO A 255 -8.12 -3.16 15.06
CA PRO A 255 -7.04 -2.51 15.78
C PRO A 255 -5.67 -2.72 15.14
N SER A 256 -4.72 -1.83 15.44
CA SER A 256 -3.35 -1.83 14.92
C SER A 256 -3.22 -1.48 13.44
N ARG A 257 -4.23 -0.82 12.83
CA ARG A 257 -4.25 -0.44 11.42
C ARG A 257 -4.13 1.06 11.21
N LEU A 258 -3.47 1.46 10.13
CA LEU A 258 -3.27 2.84 9.72
C LEU A 258 -4.08 3.08 8.44
N VAL A 259 -5.01 4.03 8.48
CA VAL A 259 -5.89 4.35 7.34
C VAL A 259 -5.68 5.79 6.87
N GLY A 260 -5.98 6.07 5.61
CA GLY A 260 -5.90 7.42 5.04
C GLY A 260 -4.51 7.82 4.54
N VAL A 261 -3.54 6.90 4.46
CA VAL A 261 -2.14 7.23 4.11
C VAL A 261 -1.86 7.39 2.63
N VAL A 262 -2.61 6.71 1.75
CA VAL A 262 -2.34 6.69 0.30
C VAL A 262 -2.27 8.11 -0.25
N ALA A 263 -3.27 8.91 0.10
CA ALA A 263 -3.45 10.26 -0.40
C ALA A 263 -2.43 11.26 0.20
N LEU A 264 -1.94 11.01 1.42
CA LEU A 264 -0.83 11.79 2.01
C LEU A 264 0.53 11.44 1.36
N ILE A 265 0.71 10.21 0.88
CA ILE A 265 1.97 9.75 0.26
C ILE A 265 2.13 10.25 -1.17
N ASP A 266 1.05 10.22 -1.96
CA ASP A 266 1.08 10.58 -3.38
C ASP A 266 0.51 11.97 -3.68
N GLY A 267 -0.01 12.68 -2.67
CA GLY A 267 -0.59 14.01 -2.82
C GLY A 267 -1.94 14.04 -3.54
N GLY A 268 -2.59 12.90 -3.75
CA GLY A 268 -3.91 12.80 -4.37
C GLY A 268 -5.06 12.97 -3.36
N THR A 269 -6.23 12.46 -3.73
CA THR A 269 -7.45 12.43 -2.89
C THR A 269 -7.65 11.06 -2.25
N TYR A 270 -8.52 10.94 -1.23
CA TYR A 270 -8.83 9.62 -0.68
C TYR A 270 -9.47 8.72 -1.74
N PRO A 271 -8.97 7.50 -1.96
CA PRO A 271 -9.49 6.59 -2.99
C PRO A 271 -10.83 5.96 -2.62
N ALA A 272 -11.24 6.05 -1.34
CA ALA A 272 -12.49 5.49 -0.84
C ALA A 272 -12.95 6.27 0.40
N THR A 273 -14.24 6.18 0.73
CA THR A 273 -14.81 6.71 1.96
C THR A 273 -14.48 5.77 3.12
N CYS A 274 -14.03 6.31 4.26
CA CYS A 274 -13.77 5.53 5.47
C CYS A 274 -14.71 5.95 6.60
N ALA A 275 -15.34 4.97 7.24
CA ALA A 275 -16.28 5.20 8.33
C ALA A 275 -16.11 4.20 9.47
N VAL A 276 -16.53 4.64 10.66
CA VAL A 276 -16.52 3.87 11.89
C VAL A 276 -17.61 2.80 11.86
N ARG A 277 -17.24 1.53 12.08
CA ARG A 277 -18.15 0.37 12.01
C ARG A 277 -18.76 0.00 13.37
N GLU A 278 -18.07 0.33 14.45
CA GLU A 278 -18.47 0.14 15.85
C GLU A 278 -17.79 1.23 16.70
N GLN A 279 -18.12 1.38 18.00
CA GLN A 279 -17.45 2.37 18.85
C GLN A 279 -15.91 2.21 18.75
N THR A 280 -15.23 3.23 18.24
CA THR A 280 -13.81 3.12 17.85
C THR A 280 -12.98 4.23 18.49
N ALA A 281 -11.81 3.86 19.01
CA ALA A 281 -10.78 4.78 19.48
C ALA A 281 -9.70 4.94 18.41
N LEU A 282 -9.43 6.17 17.98
CA LEU A 282 -8.51 6.51 16.90
C LEU A 282 -7.48 7.54 17.36
N LEU A 283 -6.23 7.37 16.93
CA LEU A 283 -5.26 8.47 16.94
C LEU A 283 -5.26 9.14 15.58
N GLU A 284 -5.45 10.45 15.56
CA GLU A 284 -5.34 11.28 14.37
C GLU A 284 -3.90 11.79 14.21
N ILE A 285 -3.39 11.67 12.99
CA ILE A 285 -2.12 12.21 12.53
C ILE A 285 -2.41 13.25 11.46
N ASN A 286 -2.13 14.52 11.79
CA ASN A 286 -2.28 15.63 10.86
C ASN A 286 -1.19 15.63 9.77
N PRO A 287 -1.36 16.38 8.65
CA PRO A 287 -0.46 16.32 7.51
C PRO A 287 0.95 16.81 7.85
N SER A 288 1.07 17.85 8.68
CA SER A 288 2.37 18.38 9.07
C SER A 288 3.17 17.36 9.89
N TYR A 289 2.50 16.64 10.80
CA TYR A 289 3.17 15.61 11.57
C TYR A 289 3.48 14.38 10.71
N PHE A 290 2.56 13.95 9.85
CA PHE A 290 2.81 12.89 8.87
C PHE A 290 4.03 13.19 8.01
N GLU A 291 4.13 14.40 7.45
CA GLU A 291 5.26 14.83 6.61
C GLU A 291 6.58 14.80 7.40
N SER A 292 6.56 15.27 8.66
CA SER A 292 7.73 15.20 9.54
C SER A 292 8.18 13.76 9.82
N LEU A 293 7.21 12.84 9.95
CA LEU A 293 7.48 11.42 10.12
C LEU A 293 7.99 10.77 8.83
N TYR A 294 7.47 11.20 7.68
CA TYR A 294 7.73 10.62 6.37
C TYR A 294 9.07 11.05 5.76
N GLN A 295 9.49 12.31 5.95
CA GLN A 295 10.77 12.82 5.45
C GLN A 295 11.91 12.76 6.47
N GLY A 296 11.61 12.53 7.75
CA GLY A 296 12.63 12.50 8.79
C GLY A 296 13.55 11.28 8.70
N ASN A 297 14.69 11.37 9.37
CA ASN A 297 15.79 10.39 9.30
C ASN A 297 16.21 9.85 10.68
N LYS A 298 15.35 9.99 11.70
CA LYS A 298 15.57 9.42 13.03
C LYS A 298 15.00 8.01 13.10
N GLU A 299 15.37 7.25 14.13
CA GLU A 299 14.90 5.88 14.33
C GLU A 299 13.35 5.76 14.33
N ILE A 300 12.67 6.71 14.99
CA ILE A 300 11.21 6.81 15.01
C ILE A 300 10.58 6.96 13.62
N ASN A 301 11.25 7.67 12.70
CA ASN A 301 10.80 7.85 11.31
C ASN A 301 10.87 6.53 10.55
N PHE A 302 11.95 5.77 10.71
CA PHE A 302 12.09 4.46 10.06
C PHE A 302 11.07 3.45 10.59
N LYS A 303 10.76 3.49 11.89
CA LYS A 303 9.68 2.69 12.50
C LYS A 303 8.31 3.06 11.92
N PHE A 304 8.02 4.36 11.76
CA PHE A 304 6.80 4.82 11.11
C PHE A 304 6.73 4.39 9.64
N LEU A 305 7.81 4.54 8.87
CA LEU A 305 7.87 4.10 7.48
C LEU A 305 7.67 2.59 7.34
N HIS A 306 8.15 1.81 8.31
CA HIS A 306 7.88 0.37 8.36
C HIS A 306 6.37 0.08 8.50
N ILE A 307 5.67 0.80 9.39
CA ILE A 307 4.20 0.71 9.54
C ILE A 307 3.52 1.07 8.22
N VAL A 308 3.92 2.17 7.58
CA VAL A 308 3.36 2.60 6.29
C VAL A 308 3.53 1.52 5.22
N ASN A 309 4.72 0.92 5.09
CA ASN A 309 4.98 -0.13 4.10
C ASN A 309 4.08 -1.36 4.33
N GLN A 310 3.93 -1.79 5.58
CA GLN A 310 3.04 -2.91 5.94
C GLN A 310 1.58 -2.61 5.60
N GLU A 311 1.12 -1.40 5.90
CA GLU A 311 -0.28 -1.03 5.69
C GLU A 311 -0.61 -0.88 4.20
N LEU A 312 0.30 -0.36 3.38
CA LEU A 312 0.16 -0.37 1.92
C LEU A 312 0.07 -1.79 1.34
N ALA A 313 0.91 -2.71 1.83
CA ALA A 313 0.89 -4.11 1.39
C ALA A 313 -0.43 -4.81 1.78
N ILE A 314 -0.92 -4.56 2.99
CA ILE A 314 -2.20 -5.08 3.47
C ILE A 314 -3.36 -4.54 2.65
N GLU A 315 -3.34 -3.25 2.33
CA GLU A 315 -4.38 -2.59 1.54
C GLU A 315 -4.48 -3.19 0.14
N LEU A 316 -3.36 -3.31 -0.57
CA LEU A 316 -3.34 -3.91 -1.90
C LEU A 316 -3.81 -5.38 -1.87
N ARG A 317 -3.42 -6.15 -0.85
CA ARG A 317 -3.89 -7.53 -0.64
C ARG A 317 -5.39 -7.61 -0.39
N LYS A 318 -5.98 -6.66 0.34
CA LYS A 318 -7.43 -6.60 0.54
C LYS A 318 -8.17 -6.30 -0.76
N LEU A 319 -7.67 -5.37 -1.57
CA LEU A 319 -8.28 -5.03 -2.86
C LEU A 319 -8.21 -6.17 -3.88
N ILE A 320 -7.08 -6.87 -3.98
CA ILE A 320 -6.97 -8.05 -4.87
C ILE A 320 -7.93 -9.17 -4.43
N ARG A 321 -8.08 -9.39 -3.12
CA ARG A 321 -9.10 -10.33 -2.59
C ARG A 321 -10.52 -9.89 -2.90
N GLN A 322 -10.78 -8.60 -2.93
CA GLN A 322 -12.09 -8.08 -3.29
C GLN A 322 -12.38 -8.27 -4.79
N ILE A 323 -11.41 -8.04 -5.65
CA ILE A 323 -11.50 -8.31 -7.09
C ILE A 323 -11.78 -9.79 -7.35
N THR A 324 -11.00 -10.70 -6.77
CA THR A 324 -11.23 -12.15 -6.93
C THR A 324 -12.62 -12.58 -6.42
N ARG A 325 -13.11 -11.98 -5.32
CA ARG A 325 -14.47 -12.22 -4.81
C ARG A 325 -15.52 -11.78 -5.83
N LEU A 326 -15.41 -10.58 -6.40
CA LEU A 326 -16.35 -10.09 -7.40
C LEU A 326 -16.29 -10.92 -8.69
N ALA A 327 -15.11 -11.36 -9.13
CA ALA A 327 -14.97 -12.23 -10.30
C ALA A 327 -15.73 -13.56 -10.09
N SER A 328 -15.62 -14.16 -8.90
CA SER A 328 -16.35 -15.39 -8.56
C SER A 328 -17.87 -15.25 -8.59
N GLN A 329 -18.39 -14.02 -8.53
CA GLN A 329 -19.82 -13.71 -8.59
C GLN A 329 -20.33 -13.45 -10.02
N GLY A 330 -19.48 -13.65 -11.03
CA GLY A 330 -19.86 -13.54 -12.44
C GLY A 330 -19.67 -12.14 -13.05
N TRP A 331 -18.99 -11.23 -12.35
CA TRP A 331 -18.66 -9.91 -12.90
C TRP A 331 -17.48 -10.00 -13.87
N SER A 332 -17.62 -9.38 -15.04
CA SER A 332 -16.48 -9.14 -15.94
C SER A 332 -15.63 -8.02 -15.31
N ILE A 333 -14.43 -8.36 -14.85
CA ILE A 333 -13.49 -7.45 -14.16
C ILE A 333 -12.31 -7.07 -15.05
#